data_AF-A0A1B9IET7-F1
#
_entry.id   AF-A0A1B9IET7-F1
#
_cell.length_a   1.000
_cell.length_b   1.000
_cell.length_c   1.000
_cell.angle_alpha   90.00
_cell.angle_beta   90.00
_cell.angle_gamma   90.00
#
_symmetry.space_group_name_H-M   'P 1'
#
loop_
_entity.id
_entity.type
_entity.pdbx_description
1 polymer ?
#
loop_
_entity_poly.entity_id
_entity_poly.type
_entity_poly.pdbx_seq_one_letter_code
_entity_poly.pdbx_strand_id
1 'polypeptide(L)'
;MPRYCLNTFGAPSQQNRGLNCYELQQPESAARSGCPTSIFHLVGSLNRRDSVEEVRNYDEANDIFRNALNSNRERASEGVLYGRYDLAHGGWKAQNVSALLKLDLLSEQLSLIAGKETILDDLLLICITKILPVFPVVTVSECIGRDTPPNIFWSYYTMKEYDSTPHSPLPKIVRLVQYGLASMSRTVPTPIRQSIVKAVREELDTTLQTSKQASLSTVQLLITLSISLELHDDDPTENRSLLWQRTGSGIRGAFDMGLHRSVSRNMIPCGQVHRRRRVWGSCVVADRWLALQYGQPLTIDLDFCDAPLPFWWPDHVPDLDDVTAIPVLHKVAPSFRFLTELTSLSIFLGRAYSLSSSTLLLARSQDLMFYNLQNDMEAWKAQIPVVWNYSPLLEIPAMQNLLQLFLVAVEYTFLRPFFPGNISGLPAHITFRPTHGSIDRLVERAINSLFWLASEEGAFYLDVWSMTVYPAILCMVVVTSGLVQRTDVIIASALLAGSEAIRSWSGVEGPGGKWESRQQVLQAVRLLQPAEDT
;
A
#
# COMPACT_ATOMS: atom_id res chain seq x y z
N MET A 1 -11.87 -18.47 36.73
CA MET A 1 -11.81 -17.66 37.97
C MET A 1 -10.37 -17.69 38.47
N PRO A 2 -9.89 -16.65 39.16
CA PRO A 2 -10.56 -15.38 39.53
C PRO A 2 -10.21 -14.29 38.49
N ARG A 3 -11.12 -13.48 37.92
CA ARG A 3 -12.09 -12.52 38.47
C ARG A 3 -11.48 -11.51 39.44
N TYR A 4 -11.22 -10.30 38.93
CA TYR A 4 -11.35 -9.06 39.70
C TYR A 4 -12.25 -8.08 38.95
N CYS A 5 -13.36 -7.73 39.58
CA CYS A 5 -14.25 -6.62 39.26
C CYS A 5 -14.03 -5.49 40.27
N LEU A 6 -14.45 -4.28 39.85
CA LEU A 6 -14.81 -3.08 40.63
C LEU A 6 -13.71 -2.08 40.99
N ASN A 7 -13.86 -0.85 40.46
CA ASN A 7 -14.39 0.32 41.19
C ASN A 7 -14.78 1.41 40.16
N THR A 8 -16.06 1.68 39.90
CA THR A 8 -16.88 2.77 40.48
C THR A 8 -16.12 4.08 40.74
N PHE A 9 -16.35 5.09 39.90
CA PHE A 9 -16.21 6.50 40.28
C PHE A 9 -17.42 7.31 39.81
N GLY A 10 -17.98 8.06 40.76
CA GLY A 10 -19.24 8.78 40.66
C GLY A 10 -19.19 10.02 39.78
N ALA A 11 -20.39 10.42 39.34
CA ALA A 11 -20.64 11.71 38.72
C ALA A 11 -20.40 12.86 39.72
N PRO A 12 -19.98 14.03 39.20
CA PRO A 12 -20.46 15.29 39.74
C PRO A 12 -21.09 16.18 38.66
N SER A 13 -22.33 16.56 38.96
CA SER A 13 -22.98 17.87 38.74
C SER A 13 -22.60 18.72 37.52
N GLN A 14 -23.61 18.97 36.70
CA GLN A 14 -23.72 20.11 35.79
C GLN A 14 -23.37 21.44 36.49
N GLN A 15 -22.46 22.21 35.90
CA GLN A 15 -22.46 23.67 36.01
C GLN A 15 -22.07 24.29 34.67
N ASN A 16 -23.04 25.00 34.09
CA ASN A 16 -22.89 25.94 32.97
C ASN A 16 -21.72 26.89 33.19
N ARG A 17 -20.74 26.90 32.26
CA ARG A 17 -19.94 28.09 31.94
C ARG A 17 -19.73 28.17 30.44
N GLY A 18 -20.03 29.36 29.92
CA GLY A 18 -20.16 29.67 28.49
C GLY A 18 -18.91 29.39 27.65
N LEU A 19 -19.20 29.03 26.40
CA LEU A 19 -18.27 28.97 25.29
C LEU A 19 -17.69 30.37 25.02
N ASN A 20 -16.48 30.62 25.50
CA ASN A 20 -15.62 31.66 24.92
C ASN A 20 -14.61 30.95 24.02
N CYS A 21 -14.75 31.16 22.72
CA CYS A 21 -13.75 30.84 21.72
C CYS A 21 -12.45 31.58 22.07
N TYR A 22 -11.45 30.84 22.55
CA TYR A 22 -10.10 31.38 22.65
C TYR A 22 -9.52 31.45 21.23
N GLU A 23 -9.35 32.68 20.74
CA GLU A 23 -8.41 32.99 19.67
C GLU A 23 -7.02 32.49 20.08
N LEU A 24 -6.62 31.34 19.54
CA LEU A 24 -5.24 30.90 19.59
C LEU A 24 -4.43 31.81 18.67
N GLN A 25 -3.70 32.76 19.26
CA GLN A 25 -2.58 33.43 18.62
C GLN A 25 -1.64 32.35 18.06
N GLN A 26 -1.63 32.19 16.74
CA GLN A 26 -0.68 31.34 16.05
C GLN A 26 0.71 31.96 16.20
N PRO A 27 1.73 31.23 16.71
CA PRO A 27 3.11 31.65 16.54
C PRO A 27 3.46 31.61 15.06
N GLU A 28 4.04 32.70 14.54
CA GLU A 28 4.46 32.88 13.14
C GLU A 28 5.41 31.79 12.60
N SER A 29 5.88 30.86 13.44
CA SER A 29 6.63 29.67 13.03
C SER A 29 5.77 28.48 12.60
N ALA A 30 4.45 28.53 12.76
CA ALA A 30 3.53 27.44 12.43
C ALA A 30 3.19 27.33 10.93
N ALA A 31 3.50 28.35 10.12
CA ALA A 31 3.20 28.38 8.67
C ALA A 31 3.99 27.36 7.81
N ARG A 32 4.80 26.49 8.42
CA ARG A 32 5.58 25.43 7.75
C ARG A 32 5.00 24.02 7.94
N SER A 33 3.82 23.86 8.54
CA SER A 33 3.29 22.57 8.95
C SER A 33 2.39 21.91 7.89
N GLY A 34 2.96 21.55 6.74
CA GLY A 34 2.39 20.47 5.94
C GLY A 34 2.81 19.11 6.51
N CYS A 35 2.09 18.03 6.17
CA CYS A 35 2.36 16.69 6.67
C CYS A 35 3.75 16.22 6.18
N PRO A 36 4.77 16.11 7.05
CA PRO A 36 6.16 15.97 6.65
C PRO A 36 6.51 14.57 6.09
N THR A 37 5.52 13.70 5.89
CA THR A 37 5.66 12.34 5.35
C THR A 37 5.28 12.22 3.88
N SER A 38 4.89 13.30 3.19
CA SER A 38 4.77 13.22 1.74
C SER A 38 6.17 13.17 1.08
N ILE A 39 6.30 12.46 -0.04
CA ILE A 39 7.51 12.49 -0.88
C ILE A 39 7.94 13.93 -1.18
N PHE A 40 6.97 14.83 -1.39
CA PHE A 40 7.19 16.24 -1.73
C PHE A 40 7.79 17.03 -0.55
N HIS A 41 7.35 16.74 0.67
CA HIS A 41 7.91 17.35 1.89
C HIS A 41 9.30 16.82 2.28
N LEU A 42 9.60 15.54 1.98
CA LEU A 42 10.88 14.94 2.32
C LEU A 42 12.05 15.60 1.59
N VAL A 43 11.86 15.93 0.30
CA VAL A 43 12.88 16.63 -0.50
C VAL A 43 13.22 17.99 0.13
N GLY A 44 12.23 18.70 0.69
CA GLY A 44 12.45 19.98 1.37
C GLY A 44 13.22 19.88 2.69
N SER A 45 13.18 18.71 3.35
CA SER A 45 13.90 18.48 4.60
C SER A 45 15.41 18.26 4.43
N LEU A 46 15.89 18.05 3.21
CA LEU A 46 17.31 17.77 2.92
C LEU A 46 18.21 19.01 2.84
N ASN A 47 17.72 20.17 3.27
CA ASN A 47 18.52 21.32 3.69
C ASN A 47 19.59 21.80 2.68
N ARG A 48 19.26 21.79 1.38
CA ARG A 48 20.07 22.44 0.35
C ARG A 48 19.57 23.86 0.15
N ARG A 49 20.32 24.86 0.62
CA ARG A 49 19.97 26.28 0.49
C ARG A 49 19.72 26.71 -0.96
N ASP A 50 20.40 26.07 -1.92
CA ASP A 50 20.33 26.43 -3.34
C ASP A 50 19.10 25.85 -4.06
N SER A 51 18.48 24.80 -3.53
CA SER A 51 17.30 24.14 -4.12
C SER A 51 15.99 24.42 -3.37
N VAL A 52 16.00 25.27 -2.33
CA VAL A 52 14.79 25.54 -1.50
C VAL A 52 13.64 26.07 -2.36
N GLU A 53 13.93 26.99 -3.27
CA GLU A 53 12.93 27.59 -4.14
C GLU A 53 12.38 26.58 -5.15
N GLU A 54 13.25 25.75 -5.74
CA GLU A 54 12.85 24.68 -6.66
C GLU A 54 11.96 23.65 -5.96
N VAL A 55 12.32 23.26 -4.74
CA VAL A 55 11.55 22.33 -3.94
C VAL A 55 10.22 22.93 -3.52
N ARG A 56 10.18 24.20 -3.12
CA ARG A 56 8.92 24.90 -2.80
C ARG A 56 8.00 24.96 -4.01
N ASN A 57 8.51 25.39 -5.16
CA ASN A 57 7.73 25.48 -6.39
C ASN A 57 7.24 24.11 -6.85
N TYR A 58 8.06 23.08 -6.65
CA TYR A 58 7.68 21.70 -6.93
C TYR A 58 6.60 21.18 -5.96
N ASP A 59 6.71 21.44 -4.66
CA ASP A 59 5.69 21.08 -3.67
C ASP A 59 4.37 21.79 -3.96
N GLU A 60 4.40 23.10 -4.19
CA GLU A 60 3.23 23.88 -4.60
C GLU A 60 2.59 23.34 -5.89
N ALA A 61 3.38 22.93 -6.89
CA ALA A 61 2.85 22.37 -8.14
C ALA A 61 2.18 21.00 -7.98
N ASN A 62 2.57 20.23 -6.96
CA ASN A 62 2.15 18.83 -6.79
C ASN A 62 1.31 18.59 -5.52
N ASP A 63 0.93 19.65 -4.80
CA ASP A 63 0.05 19.56 -3.65
C ASP A 63 -1.34 19.05 -4.06
N ILE A 64 -1.70 17.86 -3.56
CA ILE A 64 -2.97 17.19 -3.82
C ILE A 64 -4.19 17.98 -3.34
N PHE A 65 -3.99 18.95 -2.43
CA PHE A 65 -5.07 19.80 -1.90
C PHE A 65 -5.15 21.15 -2.59
N ARG A 66 -4.22 21.51 -3.49
CA ARG A 66 -4.17 22.82 -4.15
C ARG A 66 -5.45 23.17 -4.92
N ASN A 67 -6.02 22.19 -5.60
CA ASN A 67 -7.24 22.36 -6.39
C ASN A 67 -8.52 22.20 -5.55
N ALA A 68 -8.40 21.86 -4.27
CA ALA A 68 -9.56 21.72 -3.39
C ALA A 68 -10.27 23.07 -3.14
N LEU A 69 -9.58 24.20 -3.37
CA LEU A 69 -10.08 25.55 -3.07
C LEU A 69 -10.05 26.54 -4.26
N ASN A 70 -9.43 26.19 -5.39
CA ASN A 70 -9.25 27.11 -6.53
C ASN A 70 -10.30 26.92 -7.62
N SER A 71 -11.03 27.99 -7.95
CA SER A 71 -12.16 28.02 -8.90
C SER A 71 -11.87 28.80 -10.19
N ASN A 72 -10.84 28.46 -10.96
CA ASN A 72 -10.50 29.17 -12.21
C ASN A 72 -10.09 28.15 -13.28
N ARG A 73 -10.62 28.08 -14.52
CA ARG A 73 -11.56 28.89 -15.31
C ARG A 73 -12.33 27.95 -16.27
N GLU A 74 -13.52 28.36 -16.70
CA GLU A 74 -14.46 27.73 -17.68
C GLU A 74 -15.39 26.59 -17.20
N ARG A 75 -15.16 25.96 -16.04
CA ARG A 75 -16.11 24.98 -15.44
C ARG A 75 -16.68 25.44 -14.09
N ALA A 76 -17.00 26.73 -13.99
CA ALA A 76 -17.61 27.29 -12.80
C ALA A 76 -19.15 27.15 -12.84
N SER A 77 -19.65 25.94 -12.54
CA SER A 77 -21.05 25.72 -12.17
C SER A 77 -21.24 25.08 -10.78
N GLU A 78 -20.18 24.62 -10.08
CA GLU A 78 -20.36 23.97 -8.77
C GLU A 78 -19.28 24.41 -7.77
N GLY A 79 -19.72 25.09 -6.71
CA GLY A 79 -18.85 25.62 -5.66
C GLY A 79 -18.15 24.54 -4.84
N VAL A 80 -16.84 24.42 -5.05
CA VAL A 80 -15.77 24.09 -4.08
C VAL A 80 -16.15 23.26 -2.84
N LEU A 81 -15.99 21.94 -2.97
CA LEU A 81 -15.38 20.94 -2.07
C LEU A 81 -15.41 19.65 -2.91
N TYR A 82 -14.24 19.13 -3.26
CA TYR A 82 -14.05 18.17 -4.36
C TYR A 82 -15.02 16.97 -4.34
N GLY A 83 -15.64 16.69 -5.48
CA GLY A 83 -16.34 15.44 -5.75
C GLY A 83 -17.83 15.58 -6.07
N ARG A 84 -18.16 16.06 -7.28
CA ARG A 84 -19.27 15.53 -8.08
C ARG A 84 -19.01 15.85 -9.56
N TYR A 85 -19.15 14.83 -10.39
CA TYR A 85 -19.18 14.97 -11.84
C TYR A 85 -20.51 15.65 -12.24
N ASP A 86 -20.41 16.69 -13.06
CA ASP A 86 -21.57 17.39 -13.64
C ASP A 86 -22.19 16.48 -14.73
N LEU A 87 -23.34 15.86 -14.43
CA LEU A 87 -24.08 14.97 -15.33
C LEU A 87 -24.85 15.72 -16.43
N ALA A 88 -24.67 17.03 -16.57
CA ALA A 88 -25.57 17.83 -17.38
C ALA A 88 -25.33 17.75 -18.90
N HIS A 89 -24.15 17.36 -19.40
CA HIS A 89 -23.84 17.49 -20.84
C HIS A 89 -23.06 16.29 -21.39
N GLY A 90 -23.77 15.18 -21.61
CA GLY A 90 -23.27 14.06 -22.41
C GLY A 90 -24.23 12.89 -22.35
N GLY A 91 -25.00 12.68 -23.41
CA GLY A 91 -26.01 11.62 -23.48
C GLY A 91 -25.40 10.24 -23.19
N TRP A 92 -25.70 9.71 -22.00
CA TRP A 92 -25.38 8.34 -21.61
C TRP A 92 -26.29 7.39 -22.38
N LYS A 93 -25.79 6.86 -23.50
CA LYS A 93 -26.33 5.59 -24.02
C LYS A 93 -25.80 4.49 -23.12
N ALA A 94 -26.65 3.99 -22.24
CA ALA A 94 -26.47 2.70 -21.60
C ALA A 94 -26.34 1.63 -22.69
N GLN A 95 -25.11 1.21 -22.98
CA GLN A 95 -24.88 -0.03 -23.69
C GLN A 95 -24.45 -1.08 -22.68
N ASN A 96 -25.44 -1.83 -22.21
CA ASN A 96 -25.24 -3.10 -21.54
C ASN A 96 -24.55 -4.06 -22.52
N VAL A 97 -23.23 -4.11 -22.44
CA VAL A 97 -22.43 -5.20 -22.99
C VAL A 97 -21.80 -5.88 -21.78
N SER A 98 -22.29 -7.09 -21.50
CA SER A 98 -21.80 -7.97 -20.42
C SER A 98 -20.27 -8.01 -20.41
N ALA A 99 -19.64 -7.93 -19.23
CA ALA A 99 -18.18 -8.03 -19.07
C ALA A 99 -17.55 -9.26 -19.77
N LEU A 100 -18.32 -10.32 -20.03
CA LEU A 100 -17.87 -11.45 -20.88
C LEU A 100 -17.64 -11.02 -22.32
N LEU A 101 -18.60 -10.33 -22.93
CA LEU A 101 -18.46 -9.81 -24.29
C LEU A 101 -17.28 -8.84 -24.40
N LYS A 102 -16.97 -8.08 -23.34
CA LYS A 102 -15.79 -7.19 -23.32
C LYS A 102 -14.47 -7.96 -23.15
N LEU A 103 -14.43 -9.00 -22.33
CA LEU A 103 -13.26 -9.88 -22.20
C LEU A 103 -13.03 -10.67 -23.50
N ASP A 104 -14.10 -11.16 -24.13
CA ASP A 104 -14.05 -11.87 -25.40
C ASP A 104 -13.61 -10.92 -26.53
N LEU A 105 -14.15 -9.69 -26.57
CA LEU A 105 -13.74 -8.65 -27.51
C LEU A 105 -12.30 -8.19 -27.27
N LEU A 106 -11.88 -8.05 -26.01
CA LEU A 106 -10.51 -7.71 -25.66
C LEU A 106 -9.57 -8.86 -26.00
N SER A 107 -9.97 -10.11 -25.77
CA SER A 107 -9.25 -11.30 -26.20
C SER A 107 -9.10 -11.34 -27.73
N GLU A 108 -10.16 -11.03 -28.46
CA GLU A 108 -10.17 -10.94 -29.92
C GLU A 108 -9.28 -9.78 -30.42
N GLN A 109 -9.38 -8.60 -29.82
CA GLN A 109 -8.53 -7.44 -30.11
C GLN A 109 -7.06 -7.69 -29.82
N LEU A 110 -6.74 -8.32 -28.69
CA LEU A 110 -5.36 -8.71 -28.34
C LEU A 110 -4.84 -9.80 -29.27
N SER A 111 -5.69 -10.75 -29.67
CA SER A 111 -5.36 -11.78 -30.66
C SER A 111 -5.06 -11.16 -32.03
N LEU A 112 -5.75 -10.09 -32.41
CA LEU A 112 -5.48 -9.33 -33.64
C LEU A 112 -4.20 -8.49 -33.56
N ILE A 113 -3.88 -7.91 -32.40
CA ILE A 113 -2.67 -7.06 -32.21
C ILE A 113 -1.39 -7.89 -32.10
N ALA A 114 -1.47 -9.10 -31.53
CA ALA A 114 -0.28 -9.87 -31.14
C ALA A 114 -0.30 -11.35 -31.55
N GLY A 115 -1.35 -11.81 -32.24
CA GLY A 115 -1.35 -13.07 -32.99
C GLY A 115 -1.56 -14.37 -32.20
N LYS A 116 -1.92 -14.37 -30.90
CA LYS A 116 -2.20 -15.60 -30.13
C LYS A 116 -3.19 -15.41 -28.97
N GLU A 117 -4.00 -16.45 -28.71
CA GLU A 117 -4.83 -16.67 -27.50
C GLU A 117 -4.03 -16.77 -26.17
N THR A 118 -2.70 -16.57 -26.18
CA THR A 118 -1.80 -16.94 -25.06
C THR A 118 -1.47 -15.80 -24.09
N ILE A 119 -1.79 -14.54 -24.39
CA ILE A 119 -1.31 -13.37 -23.62
C ILE A 119 -2.02 -13.21 -22.29
N LEU A 120 -3.35 -13.38 -22.28
CA LEU A 120 -4.13 -13.30 -21.04
C LEU A 120 -3.78 -14.44 -20.08
N ASP A 121 -3.42 -15.61 -20.63
CA ASP A 121 -2.92 -16.75 -19.84
C ASP A 121 -1.55 -16.46 -19.25
N ASP A 122 -0.64 -15.85 -20.01
CA ASP A 122 0.68 -15.42 -19.50
C ASP A 122 0.54 -14.36 -18.39
N LEU A 123 -0.36 -13.39 -18.57
CA LEU A 123 -0.65 -12.37 -17.55
C LEU A 123 -1.32 -12.98 -16.32
N LEU A 124 -2.23 -13.95 -16.51
CA LEU A 124 -2.82 -14.71 -15.42
C LEU A 124 -1.72 -15.45 -14.64
N LEU A 125 -0.81 -16.11 -15.35
CA LEU A 125 0.29 -16.86 -14.77
C LEU A 125 1.18 -15.95 -13.92
N ILE A 126 1.55 -14.77 -14.42
CA ILE A 126 2.27 -13.74 -13.67
C ILE A 126 1.50 -13.35 -12.41
N CYS A 127 0.19 -13.11 -12.54
CA CYS A 127 -0.64 -12.71 -11.42
C CYS A 127 -0.68 -13.78 -10.32
N ILE A 128 -0.94 -15.04 -10.68
CA ILE A 128 -1.05 -16.12 -9.70
C ILE A 128 0.30 -16.55 -9.13
N THR A 129 1.42 -16.32 -9.80
CA THR A 129 2.76 -16.74 -9.31
C THR A 129 3.53 -15.64 -8.59
N LYS A 130 3.26 -14.36 -8.89
CA LYS A 130 4.05 -13.24 -8.35
C LYS A 130 3.23 -12.17 -7.62
N ILE A 131 1.95 -11.97 -7.96
CA ILE A 131 1.15 -10.86 -7.40
C ILE A 131 0.26 -11.34 -6.25
N LEU A 132 -0.64 -12.29 -6.53
CA LEU A 132 -1.57 -12.81 -5.52
C LEU A 132 -0.85 -13.42 -4.33
N PRO A 133 0.27 -14.14 -4.50
CA PRO A 133 0.99 -14.68 -3.36
C PRO A 133 1.51 -13.62 -2.36
N VAL A 134 1.85 -12.44 -2.87
CA VAL A 134 2.43 -11.34 -2.09
C VAL A 134 1.35 -10.50 -1.42
N PHE A 135 0.24 -10.22 -2.12
CA PHE A 135 -0.89 -9.49 -1.55
C PHE A 135 -2.24 -10.21 -1.81
N PRO A 136 -2.52 -11.30 -1.07
CA PRO A 136 -3.60 -12.25 -1.38
C PRO A 136 -5.00 -11.77 -0.95
N VAL A 137 -5.38 -10.53 -1.25
CA VAL A 137 -6.77 -10.04 -1.02
C VAL A 137 -7.78 -11.01 -1.62
N VAL A 138 -7.46 -11.47 -2.83
CA VAL A 138 -8.07 -12.59 -3.54
C VAL A 138 -7.03 -13.69 -3.66
N THR A 139 -7.35 -14.90 -3.23
CA THR A 139 -6.42 -16.03 -3.35
C THR A 139 -6.36 -16.58 -4.77
N VAL A 140 -5.34 -17.38 -5.05
CA VAL A 140 -5.21 -18.10 -6.32
C VAL A 140 -6.43 -19.02 -6.57
N SER A 141 -6.92 -19.73 -5.54
CA SER A 141 -8.12 -20.57 -5.65
C SER A 141 -9.38 -19.76 -5.96
N GLU A 142 -9.52 -18.57 -5.36
CA GLU A 142 -10.61 -17.64 -5.65
C GLU A 142 -10.52 -17.08 -7.07
N CYS A 143 -9.31 -16.73 -7.52
CA CYS A 143 -9.02 -16.20 -8.86
C CYS A 143 -9.40 -17.20 -9.97
N ILE A 144 -9.06 -18.49 -9.80
CA ILE A 144 -9.39 -19.54 -10.77
C ILE A 144 -10.89 -19.89 -10.70
N GLY A 145 -11.55 -19.65 -9.56
CA GLY A 145 -12.97 -19.93 -9.38
C GLY A 145 -13.23 -21.43 -9.29
N ARG A 146 -14.31 -21.92 -9.90
CA ARG A 146 -14.65 -23.36 -9.92
C ARG A 146 -14.15 -24.11 -11.15
N ASP A 147 -13.65 -23.40 -12.15
CA ASP A 147 -13.19 -23.97 -13.42
C ASP A 147 -11.92 -24.82 -13.23
N THR A 148 -11.76 -25.88 -14.04
CA THR A 148 -10.53 -26.69 -13.98
C THR A 148 -9.31 -25.83 -14.31
N PRO A 149 -8.29 -25.78 -13.44
CA PRO A 149 -7.11 -24.97 -13.70
C PRO A 149 -6.34 -25.50 -14.94
N PRO A 150 -5.66 -24.62 -15.68
CA PRO A 150 -4.84 -25.03 -16.83
C PRO A 150 -3.69 -25.93 -16.37
N ASN A 151 -3.16 -26.79 -17.24
CA ASN A 151 -2.12 -27.76 -16.87
C ASN A 151 -0.88 -27.12 -16.22
N ILE A 152 -0.51 -25.91 -16.66
CA ILE A 152 0.61 -25.14 -16.10
C ILE A 152 0.42 -24.75 -14.64
N PHE A 153 -0.82 -24.73 -14.13
CA PHE A 153 -1.09 -24.49 -12.71
C PHE A 153 -0.36 -25.52 -11.82
N TRP A 154 -0.34 -26.77 -12.26
CA TRP A 154 0.20 -27.90 -11.49
C TRP A 154 1.73 -27.91 -11.38
N SER A 155 2.45 -27.06 -12.12
CA SER A 155 3.89 -26.89 -11.91
C SER A 155 4.22 -26.01 -10.70
N TYR A 156 3.26 -25.22 -10.21
CA TYR A 156 3.45 -24.28 -9.10
C TYR A 156 2.57 -24.61 -7.88
N TYR A 157 1.48 -25.34 -8.10
CA TYR A 157 0.47 -25.63 -7.09
C TYR A 157 0.15 -27.11 -7.03
N THR A 158 0.12 -27.66 -5.82
CA THR A 158 -0.15 -29.09 -5.57
C THR A 158 -1.64 -29.41 -5.45
N MET A 159 -2.47 -28.41 -5.14
CA MET A 159 -3.90 -28.56 -4.91
C MET A 159 -4.66 -27.29 -5.28
N LYS A 160 -5.92 -27.49 -5.68
CA LYS A 160 -6.93 -26.44 -5.74
C LYS A 160 -8.05 -26.84 -4.78
N GLU A 161 -8.22 -26.08 -3.69
CA GLU A 161 -9.22 -26.42 -2.67
C GLU A 161 -10.47 -25.55 -2.80
N TYR A 162 -11.62 -26.20 -2.98
CA TYR A 162 -12.88 -25.52 -3.28
C TYR A 162 -13.46 -24.81 -2.05
N ASP A 163 -13.14 -25.27 -0.85
CA ASP A 163 -13.56 -24.63 0.41
C ASP A 163 -12.82 -23.30 0.66
N SER A 164 -11.69 -23.09 -0.03
CA SER A 164 -11.00 -21.79 -0.06
C SER A 164 -11.63 -20.83 -1.08
N THR A 165 -12.57 -21.28 -1.90
CA THR A 165 -13.31 -20.46 -2.87
C THR A 165 -14.71 -20.12 -2.31
N PRO A 166 -15.14 -18.85 -2.28
CA PRO A 166 -16.48 -18.49 -1.83
C PRO A 166 -17.55 -19.13 -2.72
N HIS A 167 -18.73 -19.40 -2.15
CA HIS A 167 -19.86 -19.92 -2.93
C HIS A 167 -20.38 -18.90 -3.93
N SER A 168 -20.26 -17.60 -3.63
CA SER A 168 -20.53 -16.51 -4.56
C SER A 168 -19.32 -16.31 -5.49
N PRO A 169 -19.49 -16.33 -6.82
CA PRO A 169 -18.39 -16.07 -7.74
C PRO A 169 -17.87 -14.64 -7.56
N LEU A 170 -16.57 -14.45 -7.78
CA LEU A 170 -16.00 -13.11 -7.83
C LEU A 170 -16.59 -12.33 -9.02
N PRO A 171 -16.78 -11.00 -8.90
CA PRO A 171 -17.11 -10.13 -10.00
C PRO A 171 -16.11 -10.32 -11.14
N LYS A 172 -16.61 -10.38 -12.36
CA LYS A 172 -15.79 -10.61 -13.57
C LYS A 172 -14.68 -9.58 -13.72
N ILE A 173 -14.93 -8.34 -13.28
CA ILE A 173 -13.93 -7.27 -13.26
C ILE A 173 -12.68 -7.61 -12.43
N VAL A 174 -12.77 -8.48 -11.42
CA VAL A 174 -11.60 -8.86 -10.61
C VAL A 174 -10.51 -9.48 -11.49
N ARG A 175 -10.91 -10.33 -12.45
CA ARG A 175 -9.98 -10.95 -13.39
C ARG A 175 -9.37 -9.94 -14.35
N LEU A 176 -10.17 -8.97 -14.83
CA LEU A 176 -9.68 -7.88 -15.65
C LEU A 176 -8.68 -6.99 -14.88
N VAL A 177 -8.95 -6.69 -13.61
CA VAL A 177 -8.01 -5.97 -12.73
C VAL A 177 -6.73 -6.77 -12.52
N GLN A 178 -6.79 -8.08 -12.35
CA GLN A 178 -5.61 -8.94 -12.24
C GLN A 178 -4.74 -8.88 -13.50
N TYR A 179 -5.35 -8.87 -14.69
CA TYR A 179 -4.63 -8.61 -15.94
C TYR A 179 -4.05 -7.20 -15.97
N GLY A 180 -4.81 -6.19 -15.51
CA GLY A 180 -4.33 -4.82 -15.37
C GLY A 180 -3.07 -4.73 -14.52
N LEU A 181 -3.08 -5.35 -13.34
CA LEU A 181 -1.94 -5.39 -12.43
C LEU A 181 -0.73 -6.07 -13.07
N ALA A 182 -0.91 -7.25 -13.67
CA ALA A 182 0.17 -7.97 -14.35
C ALA A 182 0.72 -7.16 -15.55
N SER A 183 -0.14 -6.41 -16.24
CA SER A 183 0.24 -5.59 -17.39
C SER A 183 1.12 -4.39 -17.01
N MET A 184 1.20 -4.03 -15.72
CA MET A 184 2.04 -2.92 -15.25
C MET A 184 3.53 -3.19 -15.37
N SER A 185 3.94 -4.47 -15.40
CA SER A 185 5.33 -4.85 -15.67
C SER A 185 5.84 -4.21 -16.96
N ARG A 186 7.00 -3.56 -16.91
CA ARG A 186 7.63 -2.95 -18.09
C ARG A 186 7.99 -3.97 -19.19
N THR A 187 8.02 -5.26 -18.86
CA THR A 187 8.21 -6.35 -19.83
C THR A 187 7.00 -6.57 -20.74
N VAL A 188 5.82 -6.08 -20.35
CA VAL A 188 4.60 -6.21 -21.14
C VAL A 188 4.56 -5.12 -22.22
N PRO A 189 4.36 -5.50 -23.50
CA PRO A 189 4.32 -4.55 -24.61
C PRO A 189 3.32 -3.41 -24.37
N THR A 190 3.75 -2.18 -24.66
CA THR A 190 2.95 -0.96 -24.45
C THR A 190 1.53 -1.04 -25.02
N PRO A 191 1.29 -1.47 -26.27
CA PRO A 191 -0.07 -1.52 -26.82
C PRO A 191 -1.02 -2.45 -26.04
N ILE A 192 -0.49 -3.57 -25.52
CA ILE A 192 -1.26 -4.54 -24.73
C ILE A 192 -1.64 -3.91 -23.40
N ARG A 193 -0.66 -3.33 -22.70
CA ARG A 193 -0.88 -2.65 -21.42
C ARG A 193 -1.90 -1.51 -21.57
N GLN A 194 -1.76 -0.66 -22.58
CA GLN A 194 -2.69 0.43 -22.84
C GLN A 194 -4.13 -0.07 -23.05
N SER A 195 -4.31 -1.12 -23.84
CA SER A 195 -5.62 -1.74 -24.08
C SER A 195 -6.25 -2.27 -22.79
N ILE A 196 -5.48 -3.02 -21.98
CA ILE A 196 -5.96 -3.60 -20.72
C ILE A 196 -6.30 -2.52 -19.70
N VAL A 197 -5.44 -1.52 -19.50
CA VAL A 197 -5.68 -0.42 -18.55
C VAL A 197 -6.94 0.34 -18.92
N LYS A 198 -7.13 0.64 -20.21
CA LYS A 198 -8.34 1.30 -20.69
C LYS A 198 -9.59 0.47 -20.38
N ALA A 199 -9.56 -0.82 -20.68
CA ALA A 199 -10.67 -1.73 -20.40
C ALA A 199 -10.99 -1.84 -18.90
N VAL A 200 -9.96 -1.89 -18.04
CA VAL A 200 -10.13 -1.89 -16.57
C VAL A 200 -10.88 -0.64 -16.13
N ARG A 201 -10.45 0.55 -16.55
CA ARG A 201 -11.04 1.83 -16.13
C ARG A 201 -12.50 1.96 -16.57
N GLU A 202 -12.80 1.64 -17.83
CA GLU A 202 -14.17 1.70 -18.38
C GLU A 202 -15.13 0.74 -17.64
N GLU A 203 -14.66 -0.45 -17.27
CA GLU A 203 -15.48 -1.43 -16.56
C GLU A 203 -15.63 -1.09 -15.06
N LEU A 204 -14.63 -0.46 -14.48
CA LEU A 204 -14.61 -0.11 -13.05
C LEU A 204 -15.71 0.87 -12.69
N ASP A 205 -15.86 1.94 -13.47
CA ASP A 205 -16.89 2.95 -13.20
C ASP A 205 -18.30 2.35 -13.33
N THR A 206 -18.51 1.50 -14.35
CA THR A 206 -19.77 0.78 -14.55
C THR A 206 -20.09 -0.15 -13.36
N THR A 207 -19.10 -0.91 -12.90
CA THR A 207 -19.27 -1.88 -11.80
C THR A 207 -19.51 -1.17 -10.46
N LEU A 208 -18.80 -0.08 -10.19
CA LEU A 208 -18.93 0.63 -8.91
C LEU A 208 -20.25 1.41 -8.81
N GLN A 209 -20.76 1.97 -9.91
CA GLN A 209 -22.06 2.65 -9.92
C GLN A 209 -23.24 1.71 -9.65
N THR A 210 -23.13 0.45 -10.08
CA THR A 210 -24.20 -0.54 -9.94
C THR A 210 -24.22 -1.22 -8.57
N SER A 211 -23.11 -1.19 -7.83
CA SER A 211 -23.00 -1.79 -6.50
C SER A 211 -23.63 -0.92 -5.42
N LYS A 212 -24.80 -1.31 -4.91
CA LYS A 212 -25.53 -0.57 -3.86
C LYS A 212 -25.25 -1.03 -2.42
N GLN A 213 -24.65 -2.21 -2.24
CA GLN A 213 -24.40 -2.81 -0.92
C GLN A 213 -22.95 -3.27 -0.81
N ALA A 214 -22.38 -3.17 0.40
CA ALA A 214 -21.08 -3.74 0.69
C ALA A 214 -21.15 -5.26 0.58
N SER A 215 -20.24 -5.84 -0.21
CA SER A 215 -20.08 -7.28 -0.35
C SER A 215 -18.60 -7.62 -0.23
N LEU A 216 -18.30 -8.87 0.17
CA LEU A 216 -16.91 -9.28 0.34
C LEU A 216 -16.12 -9.11 -0.95
N SER A 217 -16.76 -9.41 -2.08
CA SER A 217 -16.11 -9.32 -3.37
C SER A 217 -15.89 -7.88 -3.85
N THR A 218 -16.81 -6.96 -3.52
CA THR A 218 -16.59 -5.51 -3.73
C THR A 218 -15.44 -5.00 -2.85
N VAL A 219 -15.38 -5.43 -1.59
CA VAL A 219 -14.25 -5.11 -0.70
C VAL A 219 -12.94 -5.65 -1.29
N GLN A 220 -12.92 -6.92 -1.68
CA GLN A 220 -11.74 -7.55 -2.29
C GLN A 220 -11.28 -6.80 -3.55
N LEU A 221 -12.21 -6.43 -4.45
CA LEU A 221 -11.91 -5.63 -5.64
C LEU A 221 -11.28 -4.28 -5.29
N LEU A 222 -11.91 -3.51 -4.40
CA LEU A 222 -11.46 -2.16 -4.03
C LEU A 222 -10.11 -2.18 -3.30
N ILE A 223 -9.87 -3.17 -2.44
CA ILE A 223 -8.57 -3.33 -1.77
C ILE A 223 -7.50 -3.85 -2.73
N THR A 224 -7.86 -4.70 -3.70
CA THR A 224 -6.91 -5.17 -4.74
C THR A 224 -6.45 -4.02 -5.64
N LEU A 225 -7.35 -3.09 -5.97
CA LEU A 225 -7.00 -1.88 -6.74
C LEU A 225 -5.94 -1.02 -6.06
N SER A 226 -5.84 -1.07 -4.71
CA SER A 226 -4.82 -0.31 -3.98
C SER A 226 -3.37 -0.68 -4.33
N ILE A 227 -3.16 -1.80 -5.03
CA ILE A 227 -1.84 -2.24 -5.48
C ILE A 227 -1.26 -1.27 -6.53
N SER A 228 -2.06 -0.74 -7.48
CA SER A 228 -1.56 0.09 -8.59
C SER A 228 -2.34 1.40 -8.72
N LEU A 229 -1.61 2.52 -8.63
CA LEU A 229 -2.16 3.87 -8.81
C LEU A 229 -2.66 4.09 -10.25
N GLU A 230 -1.95 3.54 -11.23
CA GLU A 230 -2.17 3.76 -12.65
C GLU A 230 -3.49 3.16 -13.16
N LEU A 231 -4.08 2.20 -12.45
CA LEU A 231 -5.38 1.65 -12.81
C LEU A 231 -6.54 2.62 -12.54
N HIS A 232 -6.30 3.74 -11.85
CA HIS A 232 -7.36 4.64 -11.41
C HIS A 232 -7.71 5.73 -12.41
N ASP A 233 -6.72 6.48 -12.90
CA ASP A 233 -6.85 7.56 -13.89
C ASP A 233 -5.45 7.89 -14.50
N ASP A 234 -5.41 8.67 -15.59
CA ASP A 234 -4.15 9.19 -16.15
C ASP A 234 -3.72 10.49 -15.48
N ASP A 235 -4.66 11.33 -15.02
CA ASP A 235 -4.35 12.55 -14.30
C ASP A 235 -3.77 12.24 -12.91
N PRO A 236 -2.61 12.83 -12.54
CA PRO A 236 -1.90 12.51 -11.30
C PRO A 236 -2.59 12.99 -10.01
N THR A 237 -3.54 13.91 -10.10
CA THR A 237 -4.32 14.39 -8.95
C THR A 237 -5.56 13.51 -8.78
N GLU A 238 -6.28 13.26 -9.87
CA GLU A 238 -7.47 12.42 -9.88
C GLU A 238 -7.14 10.97 -9.51
N ASN A 239 -6.05 10.38 -10.05
CA ASN A 239 -5.71 9.00 -9.76
C ASN A 239 -5.44 8.75 -8.27
N ARG A 240 -4.76 9.68 -7.57
CA ARG A 240 -4.50 9.59 -6.12
C ARG A 240 -5.77 9.77 -5.30
N SER A 241 -6.61 10.73 -5.70
CA SER A 241 -7.91 10.97 -5.07
C SER A 241 -8.80 9.73 -5.19
N LEU A 242 -8.94 9.18 -6.39
CA LEU A 242 -9.71 7.97 -6.67
C LEU A 242 -9.14 6.75 -5.96
N LEU A 243 -7.81 6.60 -5.88
CA LEU A 243 -7.17 5.55 -5.09
C LEU A 243 -7.61 5.62 -3.64
N TRP A 244 -7.48 6.78 -3.00
CA TRP A 244 -7.88 6.97 -1.61
C TRP A 244 -9.38 6.74 -1.39
N GLN A 245 -10.24 7.30 -2.25
CA GLN A 245 -11.69 7.16 -2.15
C GLN A 245 -12.15 5.72 -2.33
N ARG A 246 -11.61 4.99 -3.31
CA ARG A 246 -11.94 3.60 -3.59
C ARG A 246 -11.44 2.69 -2.47
N THR A 247 -10.20 2.86 -2.00
CA THR A 247 -9.67 2.10 -0.86
C THR A 247 -10.47 2.38 0.42
N GLY A 248 -10.76 3.64 0.74
CA GLY A 248 -11.58 4.01 1.88
C GLY A 248 -13.01 3.45 1.81
N SER A 249 -13.58 3.35 0.61
CA SER A 249 -14.89 2.68 0.41
C SER A 249 -14.80 1.18 0.65
N GLY A 250 -13.72 0.53 0.23
CA GLY A 250 -13.44 -0.87 0.54
C GLY A 250 -13.32 -1.10 2.05
N ILE A 251 -12.59 -0.24 2.76
CA ILE A 251 -12.42 -0.30 4.22
C ILE A 251 -13.77 -0.10 4.94
N ARG A 252 -14.57 0.90 4.55
CA ARG A 252 -15.91 1.10 5.12
C ARG A 252 -16.83 -0.10 4.86
N GLY A 253 -16.76 -0.69 3.67
CA GLY A 253 -17.47 -1.95 3.38
C GLY A 253 -17.02 -3.11 4.26
N ALA A 254 -15.71 -3.22 4.54
CA ALA A 254 -15.18 -4.21 5.46
C ALA A 254 -15.67 -3.99 6.91
N PHE A 255 -15.79 -2.73 7.33
CA PHE A 255 -16.39 -2.37 8.62
C PHE A 255 -17.87 -2.76 8.69
N ASP A 256 -18.66 -2.38 7.69
CA ASP A 256 -20.09 -2.70 7.58
C ASP A 256 -20.35 -4.22 7.66
N MET A 257 -19.49 -5.00 7.01
CA MET A 257 -19.53 -6.48 7.05
C MET A 257 -19.00 -7.10 8.34
N GLY A 258 -18.46 -6.31 9.26
CA GLY A 258 -17.87 -6.79 10.51
C GLY A 258 -16.58 -7.59 10.33
N LEU A 259 -15.76 -7.31 9.30
CA LEU A 259 -14.48 -8.01 9.09
C LEU A 259 -13.43 -7.67 10.16
N HIS A 260 -13.56 -6.50 10.78
CA HIS A 260 -12.74 -5.99 11.89
C HIS A 260 -13.00 -6.69 13.23
N ARG A 261 -14.01 -7.56 13.30
CA ARG A 261 -14.43 -8.25 14.53
C ARG A 261 -13.89 -9.67 14.60
N SER A 262 -13.56 -10.13 15.80
CA SER A 262 -13.32 -11.55 16.04
C SER A 262 -14.64 -12.32 15.91
N VAL A 263 -14.60 -13.43 15.19
CA VAL A 263 -15.78 -14.31 15.02
C VAL A 263 -15.48 -15.66 15.65
N SER A 264 -16.48 -16.20 16.38
CA SER A 264 -16.37 -17.54 16.97
C SER A 264 -16.16 -18.60 15.90
N ARG A 265 -15.12 -19.42 16.09
CA ARG A 265 -14.77 -20.55 15.21
C ARG A 265 -15.86 -21.63 15.16
N ASN A 266 -16.73 -21.67 16.16
CA ASN A 266 -17.82 -22.64 16.24
C ASN A 266 -19.07 -22.23 15.46
N MET A 267 -19.13 -20.97 14.98
CA MET A 267 -20.32 -20.41 14.32
C MET A 267 -20.22 -20.36 12.79
N ILE A 268 -19.01 -20.26 12.24
CA ILE A 268 -18.77 -20.20 10.79
C ILE A 268 -17.62 -21.13 10.38
N PRO A 269 -17.63 -21.67 9.15
CA PRO A 269 -16.55 -22.55 8.65
C PRO A 269 -15.17 -21.89 8.74
N CYS A 270 -14.12 -22.67 9.02
CA CYS A 270 -12.74 -22.18 9.17
C CYS A 270 -12.29 -21.33 7.98
N GLY A 271 -12.58 -21.77 6.75
CA GLY A 271 -12.24 -21.05 5.54
C GLY A 271 -12.85 -19.65 5.46
N GLN A 272 -14.06 -19.47 6.01
CA GLN A 272 -14.67 -18.15 6.09
C GLN A 272 -14.00 -17.29 7.17
N VAL A 273 -13.66 -17.86 8.33
CA VAL A 273 -12.93 -17.14 9.39
C VAL A 273 -11.60 -16.62 8.85
N HIS A 274 -10.81 -17.48 8.21
CA HIS A 274 -9.48 -17.14 7.72
C HIS A 274 -9.54 -16.16 6.55
N ARG A 275 -10.52 -16.29 5.63
CA ARG A 275 -10.76 -15.30 4.58
C ARG A 275 -11.08 -13.92 5.13
N ARG A 276 -11.92 -13.83 6.17
CA ARG A 276 -12.25 -12.54 6.83
C ARG A 276 -10.99 -11.89 7.43
N ARG A 277 -10.17 -12.67 8.15
CA ARG A 277 -8.89 -12.20 8.71
C ARG A 277 -7.93 -11.72 7.62
N ARG A 278 -7.82 -12.47 6.52
CA ARG A 278 -6.96 -12.12 5.39
C ARG A 278 -7.36 -10.78 4.77
N VAL A 279 -8.63 -10.64 4.39
CA VAL A 279 -9.14 -9.41 3.76
C VAL A 279 -9.03 -8.23 4.71
N TRP A 280 -9.31 -8.42 6.00
CA TRP A 280 -9.12 -7.38 7.01
C TRP A 280 -7.65 -6.96 7.17
N GLY A 281 -6.72 -7.92 7.23
CA GLY A 281 -5.29 -7.63 7.27
C GLY A 281 -4.84 -6.80 6.06
N SER A 282 -5.31 -7.14 4.85
CA SER A 282 -5.07 -6.33 3.66
C SER A 282 -5.66 -4.92 3.74
N CYS A 283 -6.81 -4.72 4.39
CA CYS A 283 -7.37 -3.39 4.65
C CYS A 283 -6.43 -2.57 5.55
N VAL A 284 -5.91 -3.17 6.61
CA VAL A 284 -4.92 -2.54 7.50
C VAL A 284 -3.67 -2.18 6.73
N VAL A 285 -3.12 -3.09 5.90
CA VAL A 285 -1.97 -2.78 5.05
C VAL A 285 -2.28 -1.56 4.16
N ALA A 286 -3.35 -1.62 3.36
CA ALA A 286 -3.68 -0.53 2.42
C ALA A 286 -3.84 0.83 3.12
N ASP A 287 -4.54 0.89 4.25
CA ASP A 287 -4.71 2.15 5.00
C ASP A 287 -3.38 2.75 5.47
N ARG A 288 -2.51 1.93 6.06
CA ARG A 288 -1.24 2.40 6.65
C ARG A 288 -0.24 2.86 5.60
N TRP A 289 -0.12 2.13 4.49
CA TRP A 289 0.82 2.47 3.43
C TRP A 289 0.36 3.67 2.60
N LEU A 290 -0.94 3.82 2.34
CA LEU A 290 -1.46 5.02 1.68
C LEU A 290 -1.29 6.27 2.55
N ALA A 291 -1.58 6.16 3.85
CA ALA A 291 -1.35 7.24 4.82
C ALA A 291 0.11 7.68 4.85
N LEU A 292 1.04 6.72 4.86
CA LEU A 292 2.46 7.01 4.79
C LEU A 292 2.85 7.69 3.47
N GLN A 293 2.44 7.12 2.34
CA GLN A 293 2.86 7.54 1.00
C GLN A 293 2.36 8.94 0.60
N TYR A 294 1.13 9.29 1.00
CA TYR A 294 0.48 10.54 0.59
C TYR A 294 0.23 11.51 1.75
N GLY A 295 0.71 11.20 2.96
CA GLY A 295 0.50 12.03 4.14
C GLY A 295 -0.96 12.12 4.59
N GLN A 296 -1.79 11.17 4.19
CA GLN A 296 -3.21 11.09 4.54
C GLN A 296 -3.38 10.58 5.99
N PRO A 297 -4.50 10.93 6.65
CA PRO A 297 -4.76 10.42 8.00
C PRO A 297 -5.02 8.91 7.97
N LEU A 298 -4.61 8.22 9.03
CA LEU A 298 -4.98 6.83 9.27
C LEU A 298 -6.50 6.75 9.46
N THR A 299 -7.20 5.90 8.70
CA THR A 299 -8.66 5.78 8.80
C THR A 299 -9.10 4.64 9.71
N ILE A 300 -8.26 3.61 9.87
CA ILE A 300 -8.56 2.48 10.75
C ILE A 300 -8.00 2.78 12.14
N ASP A 301 -8.89 2.96 13.11
CA ASP A 301 -8.53 2.93 14.52
C ASP A 301 -8.58 1.47 15.04
N LEU A 302 -7.42 0.95 15.43
CA LEU A 302 -7.28 -0.44 15.86
C LEU A 302 -7.87 -0.68 17.26
N ASP A 303 -8.10 0.36 18.06
CA ASP A 303 -8.70 0.20 19.40
C ASP A 303 -10.17 -0.28 19.30
N PHE A 304 -10.81 -0.07 18.15
CA PHE A 304 -12.17 -0.57 17.86
C PHE A 304 -12.19 -1.92 17.12
N CYS A 305 -11.02 -2.52 16.89
CA CYS A 305 -10.86 -3.73 16.11
C CYS A 305 -10.31 -4.88 16.96
N ASP A 306 -10.95 -6.05 16.89
CA ASP A 306 -10.54 -7.25 17.62
C ASP A 306 -10.31 -8.46 16.69
N ALA A 307 -10.36 -8.26 15.38
CA ALA A 307 -9.95 -9.26 14.42
C ALA A 307 -8.46 -9.64 14.61
N PRO A 308 -8.15 -10.94 14.76
CA PRO A 308 -6.77 -11.38 14.86
C PRO A 308 -6.04 -11.18 13.52
N LEU A 309 -4.71 -11.25 13.57
CA LEU A 309 -3.85 -11.21 12.38
C LEU A 309 -4.26 -12.28 11.35
N PRO A 310 -3.94 -12.07 10.06
CA PRO A 310 -4.12 -13.10 9.04
C PRO A 310 -3.51 -14.44 9.48
N PHE A 311 -4.19 -15.53 9.15
CA PHE A 311 -3.70 -16.87 9.47
C PHE A 311 -2.65 -17.27 8.43
N TRP A 312 -1.53 -17.88 8.85
CA TRP A 312 -0.40 -18.17 7.97
C TRP A 312 -0.71 -19.19 6.88
N TRP A 313 -1.64 -20.11 7.15
CA TRP A 313 -1.95 -21.23 6.27
C TRP A 313 -3.16 -20.94 5.37
N PRO A 314 -3.35 -21.70 4.28
CA PRO A 314 -4.53 -21.62 3.43
C PRO A 314 -5.84 -21.64 4.23
N ASP A 315 -6.87 -20.98 3.72
CA ASP A 315 -8.13 -20.74 4.43
C ASP A 315 -8.76 -22.00 5.02
N HIS A 316 -8.78 -23.06 4.23
CA HIS A 316 -9.39 -24.34 4.61
C HIS A 316 -8.65 -25.07 5.73
N VAL A 317 -7.39 -24.72 6.02
CA VAL A 317 -6.61 -25.37 7.07
C VAL A 317 -7.16 -24.94 8.43
N PRO A 318 -7.60 -25.87 9.30
CA PRO A 318 -8.08 -25.53 10.62
C PRO A 318 -6.95 -25.02 11.52
N ASP A 319 -7.29 -24.10 12.41
CA ASP A 319 -6.41 -23.54 13.43
C ASP A 319 -6.32 -24.59 14.57
N LEU A 320 -5.33 -25.48 14.46
CA LEU A 320 -5.03 -26.58 15.39
C LEU A 320 -3.74 -26.31 16.16
N ASP A 321 -3.68 -26.75 17.42
CA ASP A 321 -2.49 -26.64 18.27
C ASP A 321 -1.30 -27.43 17.69
N ASP A 322 -1.58 -28.53 16.98
CA ASP A 322 -0.61 -29.30 16.21
C ASP A 322 -1.07 -29.46 14.75
N VAL A 323 -0.62 -28.54 13.90
CA VAL A 323 -0.87 -28.56 12.46
C VAL A 323 -0.20 -29.77 11.78
N THR A 324 0.78 -30.41 12.41
CA THR A 324 1.46 -31.60 11.89
C THR A 324 0.66 -32.90 11.98
N ALA A 325 -0.39 -32.91 12.79
CA ALA A 325 -1.35 -34.01 12.85
C ALA A 325 -2.32 -34.06 11.65
N ILE A 326 -2.31 -33.05 10.76
CA ILE A 326 -3.18 -33.02 9.58
C ILE A 326 -2.62 -33.99 8.52
N PRO A 327 -3.36 -35.02 8.07
CA PRO A 327 -2.89 -36.02 7.08
C PRO A 327 -2.46 -35.41 5.73
N VAL A 328 -2.88 -34.17 5.47
CA VAL A 328 -2.64 -33.40 4.24
C VAL A 328 -1.47 -32.43 4.40
N LEU A 329 -0.81 -32.35 5.58
CA LEU A 329 0.22 -31.32 5.85
C LEU A 329 1.34 -31.34 4.79
N HIS A 330 1.76 -32.52 4.32
CA HIS A 330 2.78 -32.65 3.28
C HIS A 330 2.40 -32.01 1.93
N LYS A 331 1.17 -31.55 1.76
CA LYS A 331 0.68 -30.89 0.54
C LYS A 331 0.34 -29.40 0.72
N VAL A 332 0.48 -28.83 1.92
CA VAL A 332 0.20 -27.41 2.19
C VAL A 332 1.42 -26.68 2.74
N ALA A 333 1.54 -25.39 2.41
CA ALA A 333 2.61 -24.50 2.87
C ALA A 333 1.98 -23.26 3.55
N PRO A 334 2.71 -22.48 4.35
CA PRO A 334 2.18 -21.28 5.00
C PRO A 334 1.99 -20.11 4.00
N SER A 335 1.00 -20.24 3.11
CA SER A 335 0.74 -19.35 1.97
C SER A 335 0.58 -17.87 2.31
N PHE A 336 0.07 -17.53 3.48
CA PHE A 336 -0.22 -16.14 3.86
C PHE A 336 0.74 -15.61 4.91
N ARG A 337 1.88 -16.28 5.11
CA ARG A 337 2.89 -15.84 6.08
C ARG A 337 3.36 -14.42 5.79
N PHE A 338 3.70 -14.11 4.53
CA PHE A 338 4.13 -12.78 4.14
C PHE A 338 3.08 -11.69 4.42
N LEU A 339 1.81 -11.92 4.06
CA LEU A 339 0.74 -10.96 4.36
C LEU A 339 0.58 -10.75 5.87
N THR A 340 0.75 -11.80 6.66
CA THR A 340 0.66 -11.71 8.12
C THR A 340 1.77 -10.81 8.66
N GLU A 341 3.00 -11.02 8.21
CA GLU A 341 4.13 -10.19 8.61
C GLU A 341 4.02 -8.75 8.09
N LEU A 342 3.52 -8.56 6.87
CA LEU A 342 3.25 -7.23 6.34
C LEU A 342 2.14 -6.52 7.12
N THR A 343 1.14 -7.25 7.61
CA THR A 343 0.09 -6.69 8.47
C THR A 343 0.67 -6.24 9.82
N SER A 344 1.50 -7.08 10.45
CA SER A 344 2.23 -6.72 11.68
C SER A 344 3.11 -5.49 11.46
N LEU A 345 3.86 -5.45 10.36
CA LEU A 345 4.69 -4.31 9.97
C LEU A 345 3.87 -3.04 9.76
N SER A 346 2.67 -3.17 9.18
CA SER A 346 1.74 -2.05 8.98
C SER A 346 1.17 -1.53 10.32
N ILE A 347 0.97 -2.40 11.31
CA ILE A 347 0.59 -1.99 12.67
C ILE A 347 1.72 -1.19 13.32
N PHE A 348 2.97 -1.65 13.19
CA PHE A 348 4.14 -0.89 13.64
C PHE A 348 4.27 0.44 12.92
N LEU A 349 4.01 0.46 11.61
CA LEU A 349 3.96 1.69 10.83
C LEU A 349 2.92 2.67 11.38
N GLY A 350 1.70 2.23 11.68
CA GLY A 350 0.67 3.09 12.26
C GLY A 350 1.08 3.70 13.61
N ARG A 351 1.76 2.90 14.46
CA ARG A 351 2.32 3.38 15.74
C ARG A 351 3.45 4.38 15.52
N ALA A 352 4.42 4.07 14.64
CA ALA A 352 5.51 4.97 14.29
C ALA A 352 4.97 6.29 13.73
N TYR A 353 4.06 6.21 12.76
CA TYR A 353 3.39 7.35 12.17
C TYR A 353 2.70 8.22 13.23
N SER A 354 1.97 7.62 14.17
CA SER A 354 1.29 8.36 15.24
C SER A 354 2.25 9.00 16.25
N LEU A 355 3.51 8.55 16.33
CA LEU A 355 4.52 9.09 17.25
C LEU A 355 5.36 10.21 16.65
N SER A 356 5.74 10.08 15.38
CA SER A 356 6.82 10.88 14.77
C SER A 356 6.44 11.60 13.48
N SER A 357 5.24 11.39 12.93
CA SER A 357 4.88 11.97 11.63
C SER A 357 4.60 13.47 11.68
N SER A 358 4.41 14.08 12.84
CA SER A 358 4.31 15.54 12.96
C SER A 358 4.88 16.05 14.27
N THR A 359 5.27 17.33 14.30
CA THR A 359 5.76 17.99 15.52
C THR A 359 4.72 17.99 16.64
N LEU A 360 3.44 18.13 16.29
CA LEU A 360 2.33 18.07 17.25
C LEU A 360 2.19 16.69 17.88
N LEU A 361 2.25 15.63 17.07
CA LEU A 361 2.19 14.26 17.56
C LEU A 361 3.40 13.94 18.43
N LEU A 362 4.59 14.32 17.98
CA LEU A 362 5.82 14.15 18.74
C LEU A 362 5.77 14.86 20.10
N ALA A 363 5.18 16.05 20.17
CA ALA A 363 4.99 16.79 21.42
C ALA A 363 4.01 16.10 22.39
N ARG A 364 3.05 15.30 21.88
CA ARG A 364 2.09 14.52 22.69
C ARG A 364 2.61 13.14 23.08
N SER A 365 3.65 12.66 22.39
CA SER A 365 4.26 11.35 22.63
C SER A 365 4.99 11.29 23.97
N GLN A 366 5.20 10.07 24.47
CA GLN A 366 5.93 9.78 25.71
C GLN A 366 7.01 8.72 25.46
N ASP A 367 8.09 8.77 26.23
CA ASP A 367 9.23 7.84 26.11
C ASP A 367 8.82 6.37 26.17
N LEU A 368 7.86 6.01 27.03
CA LEU A 368 7.35 4.64 27.15
C LEU A 368 6.80 4.10 25.81
N MET A 369 6.18 4.96 25.01
CA MET A 369 5.63 4.55 23.70
C MET A 369 6.76 4.19 22.72
N PHE A 370 7.87 4.92 22.74
CA PHE A 370 9.06 4.63 21.93
C PHE A 370 9.74 3.34 22.38
N TYR A 371 9.91 3.14 23.69
CA TYR A 371 10.49 1.90 24.24
C TYR A 371 9.64 0.67 23.85
N ASN A 372 8.33 0.75 24.02
CA ASN A 372 7.43 -0.36 23.66
C ASN A 372 7.50 -0.65 22.17
N LEU A 373 7.43 0.37 21.31
CA LEU A 373 7.50 0.16 19.86
C LEU A 373 8.83 -0.46 19.44
N GLN A 374 9.96 0.02 19.96
CA GLN A 374 11.26 -0.56 19.65
C GLN A 374 11.35 -2.03 20.09
N ASN A 375 10.96 -2.34 21.33
CA ASN A 375 11.02 -3.70 21.85
C ASN A 375 10.11 -4.67 21.08
N ASP A 376 8.89 -4.24 20.75
CA ASP A 376 7.95 -5.05 19.98
C ASP A 376 8.49 -5.32 18.56
N MET A 377 9.08 -4.32 17.91
CA MET A 377 9.70 -4.49 16.59
C MET A 377 10.90 -5.44 16.63
N GLU A 378 11.77 -5.35 17.63
CA GLU A 378 12.91 -6.27 17.76
C GLU A 378 12.45 -7.71 18.05
N ALA A 379 11.46 -7.88 18.93
CA ALA A 379 10.88 -9.19 19.24
C ALA A 379 10.20 -9.82 18.02
N TRP A 380 9.51 -9.00 17.21
CA TRP A 380 8.91 -9.43 15.95
C TRP A 380 9.96 -9.80 14.90
N LYS A 381 11.02 -8.99 14.72
CA LYS A 381 12.11 -9.25 13.77
C LYS A 381 12.78 -10.61 14.01
N ALA A 382 12.91 -11.03 15.28
CA ALA A 382 13.47 -12.32 15.66
C ALA A 382 12.62 -13.53 15.21
N GLN A 383 11.36 -13.33 14.84
CA GLN A 383 10.41 -14.39 14.47
C GLN A 383 10.19 -14.52 12.95
N ILE A 384 10.82 -13.64 12.16
CA ILE A 384 10.70 -13.63 10.70
C ILE A 384 11.35 -14.90 10.13
N PRO A 385 10.65 -15.64 9.24
CA PRO A 385 11.21 -16.83 8.63
C PRO A 385 12.33 -16.49 7.63
N VAL A 386 13.23 -17.45 7.42
CA VAL A 386 14.29 -17.34 6.41
C VAL A 386 13.77 -17.72 5.01
N VAL A 387 12.77 -18.61 4.93
CA VAL A 387 12.22 -19.14 3.67
C VAL A 387 10.75 -18.74 3.52
N TRP A 388 10.36 -18.32 2.31
CA TRP A 388 9.05 -17.75 2.00
C TRP A 388 8.27 -18.63 1.03
N ASN A 389 7.72 -19.73 1.55
CA ASN A 389 6.92 -20.66 0.77
C ASN A 389 5.47 -20.18 0.65
N TYR A 390 4.97 -20.08 -0.58
CA TYR A 390 3.55 -19.85 -0.82
C TYR A 390 2.79 -21.17 -1.05
N SER A 391 3.40 -22.10 -1.78
CA SER A 391 2.90 -23.45 -2.04
C SER A 391 4.08 -24.43 -1.92
N PRO A 392 3.85 -25.74 -1.75
CA PRO A 392 4.96 -26.71 -1.70
C PRO A 392 5.87 -26.68 -2.94
N LEU A 393 5.37 -26.20 -4.08
CA LEU A 393 6.13 -26.09 -5.34
C LEU A 393 6.47 -24.64 -5.72
N LEU A 394 6.01 -23.65 -4.95
CA LEU A 394 6.22 -22.24 -5.24
C LEU A 394 6.79 -21.52 -4.03
N GLU A 395 8.07 -21.17 -4.14
CA GLU A 395 8.77 -20.23 -3.29
C GLU A 395 8.85 -18.87 -3.98
N ILE A 396 8.81 -17.78 -3.19
CA ILE A 396 8.92 -16.41 -3.71
C ILE A 396 10.04 -15.68 -2.95
N PRO A 397 11.29 -15.81 -3.42
CA PRO A 397 12.45 -15.19 -2.76
C PRO A 397 12.30 -13.67 -2.59
N ALA A 398 11.65 -13.00 -3.54
CA ALA A 398 11.32 -11.57 -3.47
C ALA A 398 10.67 -11.13 -2.16
N MET A 399 9.89 -12.00 -1.49
CA MET A 399 9.18 -11.65 -0.25
C MET A 399 10.14 -11.20 0.86
N GLN A 400 11.32 -11.81 0.94
CA GLN A 400 12.32 -11.37 1.91
C GLN A 400 12.75 -9.93 1.64
N ASN A 401 13.12 -9.63 0.39
CA ASN A 401 13.60 -8.31 -0.02
C ASN A 401 12.51 -7.24 0.06
N LEU A 402 11.26 -7.58 -0.28
CA LEU A 402 10.10 -6.72 -0.09
C LEU A 402 9.88 -6.39 1.38
N LEU A 403 9.95 -7.39 2.27
CA LEU A 403 9.81 -7.15 3.70
C LEU A 403 10.92 -6.23 4.22
N GLN A 404 12.16 -6.40 3.73
CA GLN A 404 13.27 -5.52 4.08
C GLN A 404 13.04 -4.08 3.58
N LEU A 405 12.56 -3.90 2.35
CA LEU A 405 12.22 -2.60 1.79
C LEU A 405 11.14 -1.89 2.63
N PHE A 406 10.07 -2.59 2.97
CA PHE A 406 9.02 -2.04 3.83
C PHE A 406 9.54 -1.76 5.25
N LEU A 407 10.43 -2.60 5.78
CA LEU A 407 11.03 -2.37 7.09
C LEU A 407 11.87 -1.09 7.14
N VAL A 408 12.59 -0.73 6.06
CA VAL A 408 13.28 0.56 5.94
C VAL A 408 12.28 1.72 6.14
N ALA A 409 11.11 1.64 5.52
CA ALA A 409 10.11 2.70 5.64
C ALA A 409 9.56 2.85 7.07
N VAL A 410 9.32 1.74 7.76
CA VAL A 410 8.86 1.75 9.17
C VAL A 410 9.96 2.25 10.11
N GLU A 411 11.17 1.70 10.00
CA GLU A 411 12.31 2.09 10.83
C GLU A 411 12.69 3.55 10.60
N TYR A 412 12.72 4.03 9.35
CA TYR A 412 12.95 5.44 9.07
C TYR A 412 11.87 6.33 9.69
N THR A 413 10.59 5.98 9.53
CA THR A 413 9.48 6.75 10.13
C THR A 413 9.65 6.84 11.64
N PHE A 414 9.98 5.73 12.30
CA PHE A 414 10.22 5.68 13.75
C PHE A 414 11.47 6.48 14.18
N LEU A 415 12.60 6.29 13.48
CA LEU A 415 13.90 6.83 13.88
C LEU A 415 14.11 8.28 13.48
N ARG A 416 13.36 8.80 12.50
CA ARG A 416 13.56 10.14 11.92
C ARG A 416 13.78 11.27 12.93
N PRO A 417 13.02 11.39 14.04
CA PRO A 417 13.24 12.46 15.04
C PRO A 417 14.62 12.40 15.71
N PHE A 418 15.25 11.22 15.73
CA PHE A 418 16.51 10.95 16.42
C PHE A 418 17.73 11.00 15.50
N PHE A 419 17.55 11.36 14.23
CA PHE A 419 18.67 11.62 13.32
C PHE A 419 19.44 12.85 13.82
N PRO A 420 20.78 12.91 13.73
CA PRO A 420 21.59 13.99 14.30
C PRO A 420 21.13 15.41 13.93
N GLY A 421 20.65 15.61 12.70
CA GLY A 421 20.12 16.90 12.25
C GLY A 421 18.78 17.32 12.86
N ASN A 422 18.01 16.36 13.40
CA ASN A 422 16.66 16.58 13.93
C ASN A 422 16.60 16.60 15.46
N ILE A 423 17.68 16.19 16.15
CA ILE A 423 17.73 16.11 17.62
C ILE A 423 17.40 17.45 18.28
N SER A 424 17.79 18.57 17.66
CA SER A 424 17.50 19.92 18.16
C SER A 424 16.01 20.26 18.19
N GLY A 425 15.19 19.58 17.39
CA GLY A 425 13.74 19.75 17.34
C GLY A 425 12.95 18.83 18.28
N LEU A 426 13.62 18.01 19.10
CA LEU A 426 12.96 17.10 20.03
C LEU A 426 12.34 17.87 21.22
N PRO A 427 11.10 17.54 21.63
CA PRO A 427 10.53 18.06 22.86
C PRO A 427 11.39 17.70 24.08
N ALA A 428 11.52 18.63 25.04
CA ALA A 428 12.40 18.48 26.19
C ALA A 428 12.07 17.26 27.08
N HIS A 429 10.82 16.80 27.08
CA HIS A 429 10.38 15.64 27.87
C HIS A 429 10.71 14.29 27.21
N ILE A 430 11.18 14.27 25.96
CA ILE A 430 11.55 13.04 25.25
C ILE A 430 13.03 12.73 25.51
N THR A 431 13.27 11.81 26.43
CA THR A 431 14.63 11.36 26.81
C THR A 431 15.04 10.06 26.12
N PHE A 432 14.09 9.35 25.50
CA PHE A 432 14.33 8.10 24.76
C PHE A 432 15.47 8.26 23.74
N ARG A 433 16.31 7.22 23.64
CA ARG A 433 17.34 7.10 22.61
C ARG A 433 17.27 5.72 21.95
N PRO A 434 17.32 5.64 20.60
CA PRO A 434 17.30 4.37 19.89
C PRO A 434 18.46 3.46 20.29
N THR A 435 18.27 2.15 20.11
CA THR A 435 19.34 1.15 20.30
C THR A 435 20.57 1.50 19.47
N HIS A 436 21.76 1.32 20.06
CA HIS A 436 23.03 1.55 19.38
C HIS A 436 23.12 0.78 18.04
N GLY A 437 23.61 1.47 17.00
CA GLY A 437 23.74 0.94 15.64
C GLY A 437 22.42 0.75 14.89
N SER A 438 21.27 1.19 15.43
CA SER A 438 19.98 1.11 14.72
C SER A 438 19.98 1.89 13.40
N ILE A 439 20.56 3.08 13.41
CA ILE A 439 20.70 3.92 12.21
C ILE A 439 21.65 3.27 11.19
N ASP A 440 22.78 2.71 11.63
CA ASP A 440 23.73 2.04 10.73
C ASP A 440 23.07 0.82 10.03
N ARG A 441 22.33 0.00 10.79
CA ARG A 441 21.55 -1.11 10.24
C ARG A 441 20.46 -0.66 9.27
N LEU A 442 19.83 0.49 9.53
CA LEU A 442 18.85 1.09 8.63
C LEU A 442 19.51 1.51 7.30
N VAL A 443 20.69 2.14 7.35
CA VAL A 443 21.46 2.54 6.17
C VAL A 443 21.89 1.32 5.36
N GLU A 444 22.44 0.29 6.00
CA GLU A 444 22.83 -0.96 5.34
C GLU A 444 21.63 -1.62 4.64
N ARG A 445 20.47 -1.69 5.32
CA ARG A 445 19.25 -2.23 4.74
C ARG A 445 18.77 -1.41 3.54
N ALA A 446 18.81 -0.09 3.64
CA ALA A 446 18.46 0.81 2.53
C ALA A 446 19.37 0.60 1.31
N ILE A 447 20.68 0.47 1.51
CA ILE A 447 21.64 0.17 0.43
C ILE A 447 21.29 -1.14 -0.27
N ASN A 448 21.09 -2.21 0.50
CA ASN A 448 20.75 -3.52 -0.05
C ASN A 448 19.41 -3.51 -0.80
N SER A 449 18.40 -2.79 -0.28
CA SER A 449 17.12 -2.62 -0.95
C SER A 449 17.23 -1.86 -2.28
N LEU A 450 18.10 -0.84 -2.39
CA LEU A 450 18.31 -0.11 -3.65
C LEU A 450 18.97 -0.99 -4.72
N PHE A 451 19.96 -1.80 -4.35
CA PHE A 451 20.55 -2.76 -5.27
C PHE A 451 19.54 -3.82 -5.72
N TRP A 452 18.71 -4.33 -4.80
CA TRP A 452 17.65 -5.27 -5.17
C TRP A 452 16.61 -4.65 -6.08
N LEU A 453 16.18 -3.40 -5.85
CA LEU A 453 15.23 -2.70 -6.72
C LEU A 453 15.76 -2.50 -8.16
N ALA A 454 17.08 -2.44 -8.34
CA ALA A 454 17.71 -2.38 -9.65
C ALA A 454 17.80 -3.76 -10.36
N SER A 455 17.57 -4.87 -9.65
CA SER A 455 17.47 -6.21 -10.25
C SER A 455 16.16 -6.40 -11.00
N GLU A 456 16.08 -7.41 -11.88
CA GLU A 456 14.85 -7.74 -12.61
C GLU A 456 13.68 -8.09 -11.69
N GLU A 457 13.95 -8.79 -10.58
CA GLU A 457 12.92 -9.16 -9.60
C GLU A 457 12.38 -7.92 -8.88
N GLY A 458 13.25 -7.04 -8.41
CA GLY A 458 12.85 -5.80 -7.74
C GLY A 458 12.14 -4.82 -8.68
N ALA A 459 12.60 -4.70 -9.93
CA ALA A 459 11.98 -3.87 -10.95
C ALA A 459 10.53 -4.29 -11.23
N PHE A 460 10.24 -5.60 -11.24
CA PHE A 460 8.87 -6.10 -11.40
C PHE A 460 7.94 -5.61 -10.28
N TYR A 461 8.35 -5.67 -9.02
CA TYR A 461 7.51 -5.20 -7.91
C TYR A 461 7.40 -3.68 -7.85
N LEU A 462 8.44 -2.96 -8.27
CA LEU A 462 8.37 -1.51 -8.43
C LEU A 462 7.36 -1.10 -9.52
N ASP A 463 7.27 -1.88 -10.60
CA ASP A 463 6.32 -1.65 -11.69
C ASP A 463 4.87 -1.90 -11.28
N VAL A 464 4.64 -3.01 -10.57
CA VAL A 464 3.29 -3.51 -10.25
C VAL A 464 2.72 -2.90 -8.98
N TRP A 465 3.54 -2.77 -7.93
CA TRP A 465 3.05 -2.43 -6.60
C TRP A 465 3.48 -1.02 -6.18
N SER A 466 2.57 -0.07 -6.37
CA SER A 466 2.76 1.36 -6.08
C SER A 466 3.18 1.68 -4.64
N MET A 467 2.84 0.82 -3.68
CA MET A 467 3.27 0.95 -2.27
C MET A 467 4.78 0.80 -2.09
N THR A 468 5.50 0.19 -3.03
CA THR A 468 6.97 0.03 -2.96
C THR A 468 7.73 1.29 -3.35
N VAL A 469 7.09 2.21 -4.09
CA VAL A 469 7.73 3.42 -4.63
C VAL A 469 8.20 4.33 -3.50
N TYR A 470 7.33 4.60 -2.51
CA TYR A 470 7.68 5.49 -1.41
C TYR A 470 8.78 4.93 -0.51
N PRO A 471 8.76 3.65 -0.06
CA PRO A 471 9.91 2.99 0.55
C PRO A 471 11.21 3.10 -0.26
N ALA A 472 11.16 2.95 -1.60
CA ALA A 472 12.35 3.11 -2.45
C ALA A 472 12.95 4.52 -2.36
N ILE A 473 12.09 5.54 -2.32
CA ILE A 473 12.53 6.93 -2.11
C ILE A 473 13.08 7.12 -0.70
N LEU A 474 12.45 6.53 0.32
CA LEU A 474 12.98 6.56 1.68
C LEU A 474 14.36 5.92 1.77
N CYS A 475 14.64 4.84 1.04
CA CYS A 475 15.99 4.29 0.96
C CYS A 475 17.00 5.33 0.43
N MET A 476 16.65 6.07 -0.63
CA MET A 476 17.51 7.15 -1.16
C MET A 476 17.67 8.30 -0.16
N VAL A 477 16.61 8.70 0.55
CA VAL A 477 16.66 9.74 1.59
C VAL A 477 17.55 9.30 2.76
N VAL A 478 17.42 8.06 3.22
CA VAL A 478 18.26 7.48 4.29
C VAL A 478 19.73 7.56 3.90
N VAL A 479 20.06 7.09 2.69
CA VAL A 479 21.44 7.03 2.19
C VAL A 479 22.02 8.42 1.90
N THR A 480 21.20 9.40 1.51
CA THR A 480 21.64 10.80 1.27
C THR A 480 21.66 11.67 2.52
N SER A 481 20.92 11.29 3.57
CA SER A 481 20.89 12.04 4.83
C SER A 481 22.33 12.15 5.38
N GLY A 482 22.67 13.32 5.95
CA GLY A 482 24.04 13.70 6.37
C GLY A 482 24.67 12.84 7.47
N LEU A 483 24.14 11.64 7.69
CA LEU A 483 24.64 10.56 8.53
C LEU A 483 25.85 9.84 7.95
N VAL A 484 26.00 9.82 6.62
CA VAL A 484 27.12 9.13 5.99
C VAL A 484 28.08 10.11 5.34
N GLN A 485 29.37 9.95 5.65
CA GLN A 485 30.42 10.70 4.97
C GLN A 485 30.33 10.37 3.47
N ARG A 486 30.11 11.40 2.64
CA ARG A 486 29.84 11.33 1.19
C ARG A 486 30.97 10.72 0.34
N THR A 487 31.96 10.10 0.96
CA THR A 487 33.14 9.49 0.34
C THR A 487 33.03 7.98 0.17
N ASP A 488 31.96 7.35 0.64
CA ASP A 488 31.76 5.91 0.47
C ASP A 488 31.25 5.58 -0.95
N VAL A 489 32.07 4.86 -1.71
CA VAL A 489 31.78 4.40 -3.07
C VAL A 489 30.50 3.57 -3.11
N ILE A 490 30.23 2.76 -2.08
CA ILE A 490 29.07 1.87 -2.03
C ILE A 490 27.77 2.69 -2.04
N ILE A 491 27.76 3.82 -1.34
CA ILE A 491 26.61 4.72 -1.25
C ILE A 491 26.33 5.40 -2.58
N ALA A 492 27.37 5.91 -3.24
CA ALA A 492 27.23 6.49 -4.57
C ALA A 492 26.68 5.45 -5.56
N SER A 493 27.19 4.22 -5.52
CA SER A 493 26.69 3.11 -6.34
C SER A 493 25.24 2.75 -6.04
N ALA A 494 24.85 2.70 -4.76
CA ALA A 494 23.47 2.38 -4.37
C ALA A 494 22.48 3.48 -4.81
N LEU A 495 22.84 4.75 -4.65
CA LEU A 495 22.04 5.88 -5.13
C LEU A 495 21.90 5.86 -6.65
N LEU A 496 22.97 5.57 -7.38
CA LEU A 496 22.93 5.42 -8.84
C LEU A 496 21.99 4.27 -9.24
N ALA A 497 22.11 3.11 -8.60
CA ALA A 497 21.26 1.95 -8.86
C ALA A 497 19.78 2.28 -8.62
N GLY A 498 19.44 2.89 -7.49
CA GLY A 498 18.08 3.32 -7.19
C GLY A 498 17.53 4.35 -8.17
N SER A 499 18.37 5.30 -8.57
CA SER A 499 17.98 6.36 -9.51
C SER A 499 17.75 5.82 -10.91
N GLU A 500 18.55 4.86 -11.36
CA GLU A 500 18.33 4.16 -12.63
C GLU A 500 17.06 3.31 -12.58
N ALA A 501 16.81 2.62 -11.48
CA ALA A 501 15.59 1.83 -11.29
C ALA A 501 14.32 2.72 -11.42
N ILE A 502 14.30 3.89 -10.77
CA ILE A 502 13.20 4.87 -10.87
C ILE A 502 13.12 5.51 -12.26
N ARG A 503 14.25 5.83 -12.88
CA ARG A 503 14.30 6.37 -14.25
C ARG A 503 13.66 5.38 -15.23
N SER A 504 14.09 4.13 -15.19
CA SER A 504 13.54 3.07 -16.04
C SER A 504 12.06 2.82 -15.75
N TRP A 505 11.65 2.78 -14.47
CA TRP A 505 10.24 2.68 -14.05
C TRP A 505 9.36 3.83 -14.57
N SER A 506 9.88 5.06 -14.59
CA SER A 506 9.16 6.24 -15.05
C SER A 506 9.02 6.31 -16.57
N GLY A 507 9.91 5.63 -17.31
CA GLY A 507 9.88 5.58 -18.78
C GLY A 507 8.75 4.73 -19.35
N VAL A 508 8.05 3.98 -18.51
CA VAL A 508 6.95 3.08 -18.87
C VAL A 508 5.70 3.88 -19.25
N GLU A 509 5.04 3.55 -20.37
CA GLU A 509 3.97 4.36 -20.97
C GLU A 509 2.55 3.77 -20.82
N GLY A 510 1.62 4.51 -20.24
CA GLY A 510 0.20 4.20 -20.19
C GLY A 510 -0.60 4.68 -21.40
N PRO A 511 -1.94 4.63 -21.34
CA PRO A 511 -2.84 5.07 -22.43
C PRO A 511 -2.62 6.50 -22.90
N GLY A 512 -2.32 7.42 -21.96
CA GLY A 512 -2.00 8.83 -22.24
C GLY A 512 -0.53 9.11 -22.55
N GLY A 513 0.31 8.09 -22.77
CA GLY A 513 1.77 8.22 -22.85
C GLY A 513 2.45 7.99 -21.50
N LYS A 514 3.57 8.65 -21.23
CA LYS A 514 4.26 8.51 -19.94
C LYS A 514 3.35 8.98 -18.80
N TRP A 515 3.24 8.18 -17.74
CA TRP A 515 2.44 8.57 -16.58
C TRP A 515 3.05 9.77 -15.86
N GLU A 516 2.30 10.85 -15.77
CA GLU A 516 2.74 12.09 -15.11
C GLU A 516 3.08 11.86 -13.64
N SER A 517 2.32 11.00 -12.93
CA SER A 517 2.60 10.62 -11.54
C SER A 517 3.99 10.01 -11.36
N ARG A 518 4.45 9.19 -12.32
CA ARG A 518 5.81 8.63 -12.30
C ARG A 518 6.86 9.66 -12.66
N GLN A 519 6.57 10.57 -13.59
CA GLN A 519 7.46 11.67 -13.95
C GLN A 519 7.67 12.64 -12.78
N GLN A 520 6.63 12.92 -12.01
CA GLN A 520 6.74 13.69 -10.78
C GLN A 520 7.71 13.00 -9.82
N VAL A 521 7.54 11.70 -9.52
CA VAL A 521 8.48 10.96 -8.67
C VAL A 521 9.92 11.02 -9.20
N LEU A 522 10.14 10.88 -10.51
CA LEU A 522 11.48 11.03 -11.10
C LEU A 522 12.07 12.42 -10.83
N GLN A 523 11.26 13.48 -10.95
CA GLN A 523 11.70 14.83 -10.64
C GLN A 523 12.07 14.98 -9.16
N ALA A 524 11.29 14.41 -8.24
CA ALA A 524 11.64 14.39 -6.81
C ALA A 524 12.99 13.71 -6.57
N VAL A 525 13.25 12.58 -7.24
CA VAL A 525 14.53 11.87 -7.14
C VAL A 525 15.69 12.69 -7.68
N ARG A 526 15.51 13.44 -8.79
CA ARG A 526 16.54 14.34 -9.31
C ARG A 526 16.93 15.42 -8.31
N LEU A 527 15.97 15.95 -7.55
CA LEU A 527 16.23 16.93 -6.49
C LEU A 527 17.04 16.35 -5.31
N LEU A 528 17.01 15.02 -5.11
CA LEU A 528 17.84 14.33 -4.10
C LEU A 528 19.31 14.22 -4.53
N GLN A 529 19.57 14.13 -5.83
CA GLN A 529 20.92 13.96 -6.37
C GLN A 529 21.71 15.29 -6.33
N PRO A 530 23.02 15.28 -6.07
CA PRO A 530 23.84 16.50 -6.21
C PRO A 530 23.68 17.08 -7.63
N ALA A 531 23.59 18.40 -7.75
CA ALA A 531 23.68 19.03 -9.06
C ALA A 531 25.01 18.58 -9.69
N GLU A 532 24.95 18.03 -10.90
CA GLU A 532 26.16 17.84 -11.68
C GLU A 532 26.69 19.25 -11.95
N ASP A 533 27.81 19.61 -11.32
CA ASP A 533 28.55 20.83 -11.66
C ASP A 533 28.96 20.69 -13.14
N THR A 534 28.19 21.32 -14.03
CA THR A 534 28.46 21.44 -15.46
C THR A 534 29.70 22.27 -15.73
#